data_AF-A0A4X1W3W7-F1
#
_entry.id   AF-A0A4X1W3W7-F1
#
_cell.length_a   1.000
_cell.length_b   1.000
_cell.length_c   1.000
_cell.angle_alpha   90.00
_cell.angle_beta   90.00
_cell.angle_gamma   90.00
#
_symmetry.space_group_name_H-M   'P 1'
#
loop_
_entity.id
_entity.type
_entity.pdbx_description
1 polymer ?
#
loop_
_entity_poly.entity_id
_entity_poly.type
_entity_poly.pdbx_seq_one_letter_code
_entity_poly.pdbx_strand_id
1 'polypeptide(L)'
;MASAQLDYTIEIPDQSCRSQEDSPNQGGKEAGTRQPLVILLGWGGCTDKNLAKYSAIYHKRGCIVIRYTAPWHMVFFSESLGIPSLRVLAQKLLELLFDYEVEKEPLLFHVFSNAGVMLYRHVLELLQTQRRFCHLRVVGTIFDSGPGDSNLLGALRALAAVLGHRPAALRLLLLAAFALVAVLVHGLLAPLTALFHTHFYDRLLNAASRWPELYLYSRADEVVLARDVERMVEARLAHRVLVRSVDFVSSAHVSHLRDYPTYYTSLCVNFMRSCVHG
;
A
#
# COMPACT_ATOMS: atom_id res chain seq x y z
N MET A 1 -11.03 21.84 16.37
CA MET A 1 -11.12 20.45 15.89
C MET A 1 -9.82 19.76 16.29
N ALA A 2 -9.87 18.75 17.16
CA ALA A 2 -8.67 18.06 17.62
C ALA A 2 -7.95 17.45 16.42
N SER A 3 -6.70 17.87 16.18
CA SER A 3 -5.85 17.27 15.15
C SER A 3 -5.64 15.81 15.55
N ALA A 4 -6.30 14.87 14.86
CA ALA A 4 -5.98 13.47 15.00
C ALA A 4 -4.51 13.29 14.56
N GLN A 5 -3.61 13.12 15.53
CA GLN A 5 -2.21 12.79 15.26
C GLN A 5 -2.18 11.46 14.50
N LEU A 6 -1.31 11.37 13.48
CA LEU A 6 -1.06 10.10 12.82
C LEU A 6 -0.36 9.17 13.81
N ASP A 7 -0.86 7.94 13.93
CA ASP A 7 -0.16 6.87 14.64
C ASP A 7 0.74 6.14 13.63
N TYR A 8 1.99 6.58 13.52
CA TYR A 8 2.99 6.08 12.58
C TYR A 8 4.27 5.67 13.31
N THR A 9 5.12 4.89 12.65
CA THR A 9 6.48 4.60 13.13
C THR A 9 7.48 4.88 12.02
N ILE A 10 8.59 5.54 12.37
CA ILE A 10 9.70 5.80 11.44
C ILE A 10 10.97 5.13 11.99
N GLU A 11 11.67 4.41 11.12
CA GLU A 11 12.96 3.80 11.39
C GLU A 11 14.01 4.48 10.51
N ILE A 12 14.95 5.19 11.14
CA ILE A 12 16.08 5.84 10.48
C ILE A 12 17.33 5.00 10.77
N PRO A 13 18.01 4.46 9.74
CA PRO A 13 19.17 3.61 9.94
C PRO A 13 20.37 4.43 10.40
N ASP A 14 21.21 3.82 11.25
CA ASP A 14 22.46 4.41 11.72
C ASP A 14 23.43 4.69 10.55
N GLN A 15 24.29 5.69 10.71
CA GLN A 15 25.24 6.10 9.67
C GLN A 15 26.14 4.95 9.19
N SER A 16 26.46 3.97 10.04
CA SER A 16 27.26 2.79 9.71
C SER A 16 26.56 1.82 8.74
N CYS A 17 25.23 1.69 8.83
CA CYS A 17 24.43 0.86 7.93
C CYS A 17 24.38 1.43 6.49
N ARG A 18 24.51 2.75 6.34
CA ARG A 18 24.61 3.39 5.02
C ARG A 18 25.96 3.13 4.33
N SER A 19 27.02 2.80 5.07
CA SER A 19 28.39 2.66 4.55
C SER A 19 28.78 1.20 4.25
N GLN A 20 28.07 0.21 4.79
CA GLN A 20 28.49 -1.20 4.74
C GLN A 20 28.20 -1.93 3.43
N GLU A 21 27.35 -1.40 2.53
CA GLU A 21 27.18 -1.97 1.19
C GLU A 21 28.25 -1.46 0.17
N ASP A 22 29.05 -0.45 0.54
CA ASP A 22 30.13 0.12 -0.30
C ASP A 22 31.50 -0.54 -0.03
N SER A 23 31.60 -1.87 -0.13
CA SER A 23 32.91 -2.54 -0.26
C SER A 23 33.28 -2.67 -1.74
N PRO A 24 34.31 -1.96 -2.23
CA PRO A 24 34.57 -1.83 -3.66
C PRO A 24 35.37 -3.01 -4.19
N ASN A 25 34.89 -3.63 -5.26
CA ASN A 25 35.78 -4.30 -6.20
C ASN A 25 35.69 -3.58 -7.56
N GLN A 26 36.63 -2.65 -7.72
CA GLN A 26 37.11 -1.98 -8.94
C GLN A 26 36.12 -1.14 -9.78
N GLY A 27 36.35 0.18 -9.75
CA GLY A 27 36.61 0.92 -11.00
C GLY A 27 35.45 1.65 -11.66
N GLY A 28 34.80 2.59 -10.98
CA GLY A 28 33.94 3.60 -11.61
C GLY A 28 33.36 4.56 -10.56
N LYS A 29 33.52 5.87 -10.75
CA LYS A 29 32.82 6.89 -9.95
C LYS A 29 31.32 6.83 -10.30
N GLU A 30 30.59 5.90 -9.71
CA GLU A 30 29.15 6.05 -9.57
C GLU A 30 28.89 7.02 -8.42
N ALA A 31 28.22 8.14 -8.70
CA ALA A 31 27.70 8.99 -7.66
C ALA A 31 26.76 8.13 -6.81
N GLY A 32 27.13 7.85 -5.56
CA GLY A 32 26.44 6.89 -4.69
C GLY A 32 24.93 7.02 -4.78
N THR A 33 24.27 6.00 -5.30
CA THR A 33 22.82 5.95 -5.48
C THR A 33 22.17 5.99 -4.10
N ARG A 34 21.46 7.10 -3.80
CA ARG A 34 20.76 7.25 -2.52
C ARG A 34 19.75 6.12 -2.32
N GLN A 35 19.86 5.43 -1.19
CA GLN A 35 18.89 4.42 -0.79
C GLN A 35 17.50 5.05 -0.68
N PRO A 36 16.44 4.39 -1.19
CA PRO A 36 15.11 4.95 -1.15
C PRO A 36 14.57 4.97 0.29
N LEU A 37 13.75 5.98 0.60
CA LEU A 37 12.82 5.93 1.72
C LEU A 37 11.65 5.04 1.34
N VAL A 38 11.33 4.07 2.18
CA VAL A 38 10.25 3.11 1.96
C VAL A 38 9.05 3.45 2.84
N ILE A 39 7.87 3.59 2.24
CA ILE A 39 6.62 3.81 2.97
C ILE A 39 5.76 2.54 2.89
N LEU A 40 5.56 1.90 4.04
CA LEU A 40 4.70 0.72 4.19
C LEU A 40 3.28 1.17 4.55
N LEU A 41 2.31 0.90 3.69
CA LEU A 41 0.89 1.20 3.90
C LEU A 41 0.13 -0.08 4.26
N GLY A 42 -0.17 -0.24 5.54
CA GLY A 42 -0.73 -1.46 6.11
C GLY A 42 -2.15 -1.83 5.67
N TRP A 43 -2.52 -3.08 5.92
CA TRP A 43 -3.84 -3.62 5.62
C TRP A 43 -4.83 -3.40 6.76
N GLY A 44 -6.10 -3.73 6.52
CA GLY A 44 -7.17 -3.59 7.51
C GLY A 44 -6.88 -4.37 8.79
N GLY A 45 -6.79 -3.65 9.91
CA GLY A 45 -6.57 -4.23 11.25
C GLY A 45 -5.17 -4.76 11.51
N CYS A 46 -4.18 -4.44 10.67
CA CYS A 46 -2.81 -4.80 10.96
C CYS A 46 -2.21 -3.93 12.07
N THR A 47 -1.34 -4.52 12.88
CA THR A 47 -0.60 -3.80 13.92
C THR A 47 0.77 -3.40 13.41
N ASP A 48 1.39 -2.42 14.07
CA ASP A 48 2.77 -2.03 13.78
C ASP A 48 3.74 -3.23 13.84
N LYS A 49 3.54 -4.15 14.80
CA LYS A 49 4.30 -5.41 14.92
C LYS A 49 4.20 -6.29 13.66
N ASN A 50 3.08 -6.26 12.95
CA ASN A 50 2.94 -6.99 11.69
C ASN A 50 3.82 -6.35 10.61
N LEU A 51 3.79 -5.03 10.48
CA LEU A 51 4.59 -4.27 9.51
C LEU A 51 6.09 -4.27 9.82
N ALA A 52 6.49 -4.38 11.10
CA ALA A 52 7.89 -4.46 11.52
C ALA A 52 8.68 -5.55 10.78
N LYS A 53 8.05 -6.70 10.48
CA LYS A 53 8.67 -7.81 9.75
C LYS A 53 9.01 -7.42 8.31
N TYR A 54 8.13 -6.65 7.67
CA TYR A 54 8.33 -6.13 6.32
C TYR A 54 9.33 -4.96 6.34
N SER A 55 9.29 -4.10 7.36
CA SER A 55 10.24 -3.00 7.55
C SER A 55 11.68 -3.50 7.63
N ALA A 56 11.90 -4.60 8.36
CA ALA A 56 13.21 -5.22 8.51
C ALA A 56 13.85 -5.64 7.17
N ILE A 57 13.09 -5.86 6.10
CA ILE A 57 13.63 -6.13 4.76
C ILE A 57 14.42 -4.92 4.25
N TYR A 58 13.87 -3.72 4.43
CA TYR A 58 14.42 -2.48 3.91
C TYR A 58 15.38 -1.80 4.89
N HIS A 59 15.00 -1.74 6.17
CA HIS A 59 15.80 -1.10 7.21
C HIS A 59 17.20 -1.73 7.36
N LYS A 60 17.29 -3.07 7.28
CA LYS A 60 18.59 -3.79 7.29
C LYS A 60 19.52 -3.45 6.11
N ARG A 61 19.01 -2.76 5.09
CA ARG A 61 19.73 -2.32 3.89
C ARG A 61 19.95 -0.81 3.85
N GLY A 62 19.77 -0.12 4.98
CA GLY A 62 20.04 1.31 5.08
C GLY A 62 18.93 2.20 4.52
N CYS A 63 17.74 1.68 4.25
CA CYS A 63 16.56 2.49 3.94
C CYS A 63 15.95 3.12 5.19
N ILE A 64 15.50 4.36 5.07
CA ILE A 64 14.52 4.92 6.02
C ILE A 64 13.20 4.22 5.75
N VAL A 65 12.50 3.78 6.79
CA VAL A 65 11.20 3.12 6.63
C VAL A 65 10.13 3.81 7.47
N ILE A 66 9.06 4.26 6.82
CA ILE A 66 7.86 4.77 7.48
C ILE A 66 6.79 3.67 7.41
N ARG A 67 6.25 3.30 8.57
CA ARG A 67 5.15 2.35 8.73
C ARG A 67 3.89 3.10 9.13
N TYR A 68 2.83 2.89 8.37
CA TYR A 68 1.55 3.50 8.66
C TYR A 68 0.39 2.57 8.33
N THR A 69 -0.58 2.47 9.25
CA THR A 69 -1.82 1.72 9.04
C THR A 69 -3.00 2.66 9.19
N ALA A 70 -3.79 2.81 8.13
CA ALA A 70 -5.02 3.60 8.21
C ALA A 70 -6.03 2.94 9.18
N PRO A 71 -6.76 3.72 9.98
CA PRO A 71 -7.78 3.17 10.86
C PRO A 71 -8.84 2.39 10.07
N TRP A 72 -9.05 1.11 10.41
CA TRP A 72 -9.91 0.22 9.63
C TRP A 72 -11.34 0.75 9.47
N HIS A 73 -11.87 1.47 10.46
CA HIS A 73 -13.21 2.06 10.36
C HIS A 73 -13.30 3.14 9.27
N MET A 74 -12.22 3.89 9.01
CA MET A 74 -12.18 4.84 7.89
C MET A 74 -12.13 4.11 6.54
N VAL A 75 -11.36 3.03 6.46
CA VAL A 75 -11.24 2.18 5.28
C VAL A 75 -12.57 1.50 4.93
N PHE A 76 -13.25 0.89 5.91
CA PHE A 76 -14.47 0.11 5.67
C PHE A 76 -15.76 0.94 5.67
N PHE A 77 -15.80 2.10 6.33
CA PHE A 77 -17.04 2.89 6.43
C PHE A 77 -16.91 4.26 5.75
N SER A 78 -15.87 5.04 6.07
CA SER A 78 -15.76 6.40 5.52
C SER A 78 -15.55 6.40 4.01
N GLU A 79 -14.67 5.54 3.51
CA GLU A 79 -14.44 5.39 2.06
C GLU A 79 -15.69 4.88 1.32
N SER A 80 -16.37 3.87 1.88
CA SER A 80 -17.60 3.32 1.28
C SER A 80 -18.76 4.31 1.27
N LEU A 81 -18.74 5.32 2.14
CA LEU A 81 -19.71 6.41 2.17
C LEU A 81 -19.25 7.65 1.38
N GLY A 82 -18.12 7.56 0.66
CA GLY A 82 -17.57 8.65 -0.16
C GLY A 82 -16.99 9.82 0.65
N ILE A 83 -16.72 9.62 1.94
CA ILE A 83 -16.12 10.64 2.81
C ILE A 83 -14.59 10.57 2.65
N PRO A 84 -13.92 11.63 2.15
CA PRO A 84 -12.49 11.62 1.82
C PRO A 84 -11.58 11.76 3.07
N SER A 85 -11.95 11.08 4.16
CA SER A 85 -11.18 11.06 5.41
C SER A 85 -9.74 10.57 5.21
N LEU A 86 -9.56 9.57 4.34
CA LEU A 86 -8.25 9.03 3.98
C LEU A 86 -7.37 10.05 3.24
N ARG A 87 -7.95 11.03 2.54
CA ARG A 87 -7.19 12.12 1.90
C ARG A 87 -6.44 12.96 2.93
N VAL A 88 -7.07 13.26 4.06
CA VAL A 88 -6.43 14.02 5.15
C VAL A 88 -5.27 13.23 5.74
N LEU A 89 -5.43 11.92 5.91
CA LEU A 89 -4.34 11.05 6.39
C LEU A 89 -3.19 10.96 5.38
N ALA A 90 -3.51 10.81 4.09
CA ALA A 90 -2.51 10.79 3.02
C ALA A 90 -1.73 12.11 2.95
N GLN A 91 -2.40 13.25 3.13
CA GLN A 91 -1.74 14.56 3.18
C GLN A 91 -0.79 14.63 4.37
N LYS A 92 -1.25 14.30 5.57
CA LYS A 92 -0.39 14.30 6.76
C LYS A 92 0.80 13.35 6.61
N LEU A 93 0.61 12.19 5.98
CA LEU A 93 1.68 11.23 5.72
C LEU A 93 2.76 11.80 4.80
N LEU A 94 2.36 12.54 3.75
CA LEU A 94 3.32 13.23 2.88
C LEU A 94 3.98 14.42 3.58
N GLU A 95 3.28 15.11 4.47
CA GLU A 95 3.84 16.21 5.28
C GLU A 95 4.98 15.74 6.19
N LEU A 96 4.92 14.49 6.70
CA LEU A 96 6.03 13.91 7.49
C LEU A 96 7.36 13.92 6.75
N LEU A 97 7.36 13.79 5.41
CA LEU A 97 8.59 13.80 4.64
C LEU A 97 9.33 15.14 4.76
N PHE A 98 8.59 16.24 4.91
CA PHE A 98 9.14 17.58 5.11
C PHE A 98 9.51 17.80 6.58
N ASP A 99 8.69 17.29 7.50
CA ASP A 99 8.94 17.44 8.94
C ASP A 99 10.24 16.76 9.38
N TYR A 100 10.61 15.64 8.71
CA TYR A 100 11.86 14.92 8.92
C TYR A 100 12.98 15.31 7.94
N GLU A 101 12.76 16.28 7.05
CA GLU A 101 13.73 16.74 6.03
C GLU A 101 14.25 15.62 5.10
N VAL A 102 13.37 14.68 4.74
CA VAL A 102 13.65 13.51 3.88
C VAL A 102 12.92 13.57 2.54
N GLU A 103 12.33 14.71 2.18
CA GLU A 103 11.54 14.92 0.95
C GLU A 103 12.35 14.78 -0.34
N LYS A 104 13.69 14.86 -0.23
CA LYS A 104 14.64 14.69 -1.35
C LYS A 104 15.02 13.24 -1.60
N GLU A 105 14.70 12.33 -0.67
CA GLU A 105 15.00 10.92 -0.84
C GLU A 105 14.07 10.29 -1.89
N PRO A 106 14.55 9.33 -2.71
CA PRO A 106 13.69 8.57 -3.60
C PRO A 106 12.64 7.79 -2.81
N LEU A 107 11.37 7.82 -3.22
CA LEU A 107 10.28 7.17 -2.51
C LEU A 107 9.89 5.84 -3.15
N LEU A 108 9.88 4.77 -2.34
CA LEU A 108 9.31 3.48 -2.69
C LEU A 108 8.07 3.23 -1.83
N PHE A 109 6.92 2.95 -2.44
CA PHE A 109 5.74 2.53 -1.70
C PHE A 109 5.61 1.02 -1.66
N HIS A 110 5.24 0.48 -0.51
CA HIS A 110 4.83 -0.91 -0.36
C HIS A 110 3.43 -0.93 0.24
N VAL A 111 2.47 -1.33 -0.57
CA VAL A 111 1.04 -1.12 -0.33
C VAL A 111 0.37 -2.47 -0.12
N PHE A 112 -0.16 -2.70 1.08
CA PHE A 112 -0.77 -3.97 1.46
C PHE A 112 -2.29 -3.93 1.36
N SER A 113 -2.88 -4.93 0.69
CA SER A 113 -4.32 -5.12 0.58
C SER A 113 -5.06 -3.91 -0.01
N ASN A 114 -6.39 -4.02 -0.10
CA ASN A 114 -7.23 -2.90 -0.54
C ASN A 114 -7.21 -1.72 0.43
N ALA A 115 -7.00 -1.98 1.73
CA ALA A 115 -6.93 -0.91 2.73
C ALA A 115 -5.75 0.05 2.48
N GLY A 116 -4.56 -0.49 2.21
CA GLY A 116 -3.39 0.32 1.84
C GLY A 116 -3.61 1.02 0.49
N VAL A 117 -4.22 0.32 -0.48
CA VAL A 117 -4.51 0.88 -1.80
C VAL A 117 -5.47 2.08 -1.72
N MET A 118 -6.51 2.00 -0.89
CA MET A 118 -7.46 3.11 -0.68
C MET A 118 -6.77 4.36 -0.13
N LEU A 119 -5.76 4.20 0.73
CA LEU A 119 -4.95 5.34 1.16
C LEU A 119 -4.01 5.81 0.04
N TYR A 120 -3.36 4.87 -0.64
CA TYR A 120 -2.43 5.15 -1.73
C TYR A 120 -3.06 5.91 -2.89
N ARG A 121 -4.34 5.65 -3.23
CA ARG A 121 -5.05 6.41 -4.27
C ARG A 121 -5.08 7.91 -4.00
N HIS A 122 -5.16 8.31 -2.73
CA HIS A 122 -5.11 9.72 -2.35
C HIS A 122 -3.69 10.26 -2.35
N VAL A 123 -2.70 9.44 -2.00
CA VAL A 123 -1.29 9.81 -2.16
C VAL A 123 -1.03 10.15 -3.64
N LEU A 124 -1.46 9.31 -4.58
CA LEU A 124 -1.35 9.58 -6.02
C LEU A 124 -2.05 10.89 -6.43
N GLU A 125 -3.28 11.11 -5.95
CA GLU A 125 -4.03 12.34 -6.22
C GLU A 125 -3.29 13.58 -5.70
N LEU A 126 -2.76 13.52 -4.48
CA LEU A 126 -2.05 14.63 -3.84
C LEU A 126 -0.72 14.93 -4.53
N LEU A 127 0.04 13.92 -4.95
CA LEU A 127 1.27 14.07 -5.72
C LEU A 127 1.04 14.82 -7.04
N GLN A 128 -0.13 14.64 -7.66
CA GLN A 128 -0.48 15.28 -8.93
C GLN A 128 -1.10 16.67 -8.75
N THR A 129 -1.95 16.85 -7.74
CA THR A 129 -2.79 18.04 -7.60
C THR A 129 -2.20 19.11 -6.69
N GLN A 130 -1.35 18.75 -5.72
CA GLN A 130 -0.76 19.70 -4.79
C GLN A 130 0.68 20.05 -5.17
N ARG A 131 0.92 21.34 -5.45
CA ARG A 131 2.27 21.87 -5.75
C ARG A 131 3.31 21.56 -4.67
N ARG A 132 2.88 21.44 -3.41
CA ARG A 132 3.78 21.09 -2.31
C ARG A 132 4.38 19.69 -2.49
N PHE A 133 3.67 18.76 -3.11
CA PHE A 133 4.11 17.36 -3.22
C PHE A 133 4.58 16.96 -4.61
N CYS A 134 4.43 17.83 -5.62
CA CYS A 134 4.74 17.49 -7.00
C CYS A 134 6.23 17.28 -7.30
N HIS A 135 7.12 17.63 -6.37
CA HIS A 135 8.56 17.41 -6.48
C HIS A 135 9.02 16.11 -5.79
N LEU A 136 8.14 15.41 -5.07
CA LEU A 136 8.46 14.14 -4.44
C LEU A 136 8.73 13.08 -5.52
N ARG A 137 9.91 12.46 -5.48
CA ARG A 137 10.35 11.51 -6.51
C ARG A 137 9.96 10.09 -6.13
N VAL A 138 8.81 9.63 -6.61
CA VAL A 138 8.42 8.21 -6.50
C VAL A 138 9.16 7.37 -7.54
N VAL A 139 9.92 6.38 -7.08
CA VAL A 139 10.73 5.49 -7.94
C VAL A 139 10.09 4.13 -8.17
N GLY A 140 9.11 3.74 -7.37
CA GLY A 140 8.36 2.51 -7.61
C GLY A 140 7.31 2.20 -6.56
N THR A 141 6.46 1.22 -6.87
CA THR A 141 5.42 0.74 -5.96
C THR A 141 5.36 -0.78 -5.97
N ILE A 142 5.31 -1.38 -4.79
CA ILE A 142 4.99 -2.79 -4.58
C ILE A 142 3.56 -2.86 -4.09
N PHE A 143 2.71 -3.63 -4.75
CA PHE A 143 1.38 -4.00 -4.27
C PHE A 143 1.44 -5.44 -3.75
N ASP A 144 1.13 -5.64 -2.48
CA ASP A 144 1.04 -6.96 -1.84
C ASP A 144 -0.44 -7.28 -1.55
N SER A 145 -0.91 -8.38 -2.12
CA SER A 145 -2.29 -8.88 -1.97
C SER A 145 -3.35 -7.83 -2.36
N GLY A 146 -3.07 -7.07 -3.42
CA GLY A 146 -3.88 -5.96 -3.92
C GLY A 146 -3.37 -5.46 -5.27
N PRO A 147 -4.10 -4.55 -5.94
CA PRO A 147 -5.47 -4.14 -5.66
C PRO A 147 -6.50 -5.17 -6.17
N GLY A 148 -7.61 -5.31 -5.45
CA GLY A 148 -8.75 -6.14 -5.84
C GLY A 148 -9.98 -5.30 -6.17
N ASP A 149 -10.76 -5.73 -7.16
CA ASP A 149 -12.04 -5.12 -7.48
C ASP A 149 -13.05 -5.49 -6.39
N SER A 150 -13.95 -4.56 -6.09
CA SER A 150 -14.82 -4.63 -4.92
C SER A 150 -15.68 -5.89 -4.90
N ASN A 151 -15.22 -6.90 -4.17
CA ASN A 151 -15.95 -8.13 -3.94
C ASN A 151 -16.47 -8.13 -2.49
N LEU A 152 -17.80 -8.10 -2.34
CA LEU A 152 -18.45 -7.99 -1.02
C LEU A 152 -18.02 -9.13 -0.09
N LEU A 153 -17.84 -10.34 -0.63
CA LEU A 153 -17.46 -11.51 0.15
C LEU A 153 -16.04 -11.37 0.74
N GLY A 154 -15.08 -10.87 -0.03
CA GLY A 154 -13.72 -10.60 0.43
C GLY A 154 -13.67 -9.42 1.39
N ALA A 155 -14.47 -8.37 1.17
CA ALA A 155 -14.63 -7.29 2.16
C ALA A 155 -15.18 -7.82 3.50
N LEU A 156 -16.18 -8.72 3.45
CA LEU A 156 -16.69 -9.40 4.64
C LEU A 156 -15.63 -10.29 5.29
N ARG A 157 -14.85 -11.06 4.53
CA ARG A 157 -13.73 -11.87 5.06
C ARG A 157 -12.67 -11.00 5.73
N ALA A 158 -12.27 -9.91 5.09
CA ALA A 158 -11.31 -8.95 5.62
C ALA A 158 -11.83 -8.32 6.93
N LEU A 159 -13.06 -7.82 6.93
CA LEU A 159 -13.68 -7.26 8.14
C LEU A 159 -13.83 -8.32 9.24
N ALA A 160 -14.17 -9.56 8.88
CA ALA A 160 -14.26 -10.67 9.81
C ALA A 160 -12.90 -10.98 10.45
N ALA A 161 -11.79 -10.87 9.72
CA ALA A 161 -10.44 -11.02 10.26
C ALA A 161 -10.11 -9.88 11.24
N VAL A 162 -10.43 -8.63 10.89
CA VAL A 162 -10.27 -7.45 11.78
C VAL A 162 -11.04 -7.62 13.09
N LEU A 163 -12.28 -8.09 13.00
CA LEU A 163 -13.17 -8.28 14.14
C LEU A 163 -12.92 -9.60 14.91
N GLY A 164 -11.87 -10.35 14.58
CA GLY A 164 -11.62 -11.69 15.14
C GLY A 164 -11.55 -11.75 16.67
N HIS A 165 -11.13 -10.67 17.34
CA HIS A 165 -11.04 -10.58 18.80
C HIS A 165 -12.36 -10.19 19.49
N ARG A 166 -13.44 -9.93 18.74
CA ARG A 166 -14.74 -9.52 19.29
C ARG A 166 -15.62 -10.74 19.59
N PRO A 167 -16.53 -10.65 20.58
CA PRO A 167 -17.51 -11.71 20.85
C PRO A 167 -18.32 -12.09 19.61
N ALA A 168 -18.63 -13.37 19.44
CA ALA A 168 -19.24 -13.91 18.22
C ALA A 168 -20.55 -13.19 17.83
N ALA A 169 -21.43 -12.91 18.79
CA ALA A 169 -22.69 -12.20 18.55
C ALA A 169 -22.46 -10.78 18.02
N LEU A 170 -21.53 -10.02 18.62
CA LEU A 170 -21.18 -8.68 18.18
C LEU A 170 -20.51 -8.70 16.80
N ARG A 171 -19.61 -9.66 16.56
CA ARG A 171 -18.96 -9.84 15.26
C ARG A 171 -20.00 -10.12 14.17
N LEU A 172 -20.94 -11.04 14.40
CA LEU A 172 -22.00 -11.35 13.44
C LEU A 172 -22.90 -10.14 13.20
N LEU A 173 -23.29 -9.41 14.25
CA LEU A 173 -24.09 -8.19 14.13
C LEU A 173 -23.39 -7.13 13.28
N LEU A 174 -22.10 -6.87 13.52
CA LEU A 174 -21.32 -5.90 12.75
C LEU A 174 -21.13 -6.31 11.29
N LEU A 175 -20.91 -7.61 11.03
CA LEU A 175 -20.80 -8.14 9.66
C LEU A 175 -22.13 -8.04 8.92
N ALA A 176 -23.25 -8.37 9.58
CA ALA A 176 -24.59 -8.24 9.00
C ALA A 176 -24.93 -6.77 8.71
N ALA A 177 -24.61 -5.85 9.63
CA ALA A 177 -24.78 -4.42 9.44
C ALA A 177 -23.93 -3.91 8.26
N PHE A 178 -22.66 -4.31 8.17
CA PHE A 178 -21.79 -3.96 7.05
C PHE A 178 -22.33 -4.48 5.72
N ALA A 179 -22.76 -5.75 5.66
CA ALA A 179 -23.37 -6.33 4.46
C ALA A 179 -24.63 -5.57 4.04
N LEU A 180 -25.51 -5.25 5.00
CA LEU A 180 -26.73 -4.49 4.75
C LEU A 180 -26.42 -3.10 4.18
N VAL A 181 -25.51 -2.37 4.82
CA VAL A 181 -25.08 -1.04 4.34
C VAL A 181 -24.45 -1.13 2.96
N ALA A 182 -23.57 -2.10 2.72
CA ALA A 182 -22.93 -2.29 1.43
C ALA A 182 -23.98 -2.57 0.33
N VAL A 183 -24.96 -3.43 0.58
CA VAL A 183 -26.05 -3.72 -0.35
C VAL A 183 -26.95 -2.50 -0.57
N LEU A 184 -27.28 -1.73 0.47
CA LEU A 184 -28.08 -0.51 0.33
C LEU A 184 -27.35 0.56 -0.48
N VAL A 185 -26.06 0.79 -0.22
CA VAL A 185 -25.25 1.78 -0.94
C VAL A 185 -25.06 1.35 -2.40
N HIS A 186 -24.65 0.11 -2.67
CA HIS A 186 -24.39 -0.36 -4.03
C HIS A 186 -25.67 -0.72 -4.81
N GLY A 187 -26.77 -1.04 -4.13
CA GLY A 187 -28.03 -1.40 -4.77
C GLY A 187 -28.95 -0.20 -5.03
N LEU A 188 -29.11 0.68 -4.02
CA LEU A 188 -30.07 1.78 -4.09
C LEU A 188 -29.40 3.11 -4.47
N LEU A 189 -28.18 3.34 -3.99
CA LEU A 189 -27.48 4.61 -4.17
C LEU A 189 -26.41 4.59 -5.27
N ALA A 190 -26.10 3.43 -5.87
CA ALA A 190 -25.10 3.29 -6.92
C ALA A 190 -25.14 4.36 -8.03
N PRO A 191 -26.29 4.66 -8.66
CA PRO A 191 -26.32 5.69 -9.71
C PRO A 191 -26.04 7.09 -9.16
N LEU A 192 -26.42 7.38 -7.91
CA LEU A 192 -26.14 8.66 -7.25
C LEU A 192 -24.67 8.74 -6.80
N THR A 193 -24.12 7.67 -6.24
CA THR A 193 -22.72 7.62 -5.80
C THR A 193 -21.76 7.63 -6.98
N ALA A 194 -22.11 7.03 -8.12
CA ALA A 194 -21.29 7.05 -9.32
C ALA A 194 -21.08 8.47 -9.90
N LEU A 195 -21.99 9.41 -9.63
CA LEU A 195 -21.85 10.81 -10.05
C LEU A 195 -20.78 11.56 -9.27
N PHE A 196 -20.46 11.13 -8.04
CA PHE A 196 -19.58 11.86 -7.13
C PHE A 196 -18.37 11.05 -6.65
N HIS A 197 -18.39 9.73 -6.82
CA HIS A 197 -17.39 8.81 -6.29
C HIS A 197 -16.89 7.86 -7.37
N THR A 198 -15.62 8.01 -7.72
CA THR A 198 -14.91 7.04 -8.56
C THR A 198 -14.26 6.02 -7.65
N HIS A 199 -14.53 4.74 -7.89
CA HIS A 199 -14.01 3.66 -7.07
C HIS A 199 -12.47 3.65 -7.10
N PHE A 200 -11.82 3.32 -5.96
CA PHE A 200 -10.36 3.38 -5.87
C PHE A 200 -9.67 2.51 -6.93
N TYR A 201 -10.28 1.36 -7.26
CA TYR A 201 -9.77 0.42 -8.24
C TYR A 201 -9.75 1.05 -9.65
N ASP A 202 -10.86 1.69 -10.05
CA ASP A 202 -10.96 2.39 -11.35
C ASP A 202 -9.99 3.56 -11.46
N ARG A 203 -9.74 4.24 -10.33
CA ARG A 203 -8.75 5.33 -10.24
C ARG A 203 -7.33 4.81 -10.40
N LEU A 204 -7.03 3.62 -9.88
CA LEU A 204 -5.72 2.99 -10.05
C LEU A 204 -5.52 2.48 -11.49
N LEU A 205 -6.54 1.88 -12.11
CA LEU A 205 -6.48 1.43 -13.51
C LEU A 205 -5.98 2.57 -14.42
N ASN A 206 -6.58 3.76 -14.24
CA ASN A 206 -6.29 4.94 -15.04
C ASN A 206 -5.25 5.89 -14.41
N ALA A 207 -4.50 5.44 -13.39
CA ALA A 207 -3.58 6.32 -12.67
C ALA A 207 -2.51 6.91 -13.61
N ALA A 208 -2.24 8.22 -13.48
CA ALA A 208 -1.22 8.91 -14.26
C ALA A 208 0.22 8.57 -13.84
N SER A 209 0.43 7.79 -12.77
CA SER A 209 1.75 7.29 -12.37
C SER A 209 2.39 6.46 -13.49
N ARG A 210 3.71 6.59 -13.67
CA ARG A 210 4.50 5.89 -14.70
C ARG A 210 5.77 5.22 -14.17
N TRP A 211 5.97 5.24 -12.86
CA TRP A 211 7.09 4.52 -12.23
C TRP A 211 6.85 3.00 -12.26
N PRO A 212 7.90 2.18 -12.16
CA PRO A 212 7.78 0.72 -12.09
C PRO A 212 6.85 0.25 -10.97
N GLU A 213 6.13 -0.85 -11.23
CA GLU A 213 5.17 -1.48 -10.32
C GLU A 213 5.47 -2.98 -10.18
N LEU A 214 5.43 -3.51 -8.96
CA LEU A 214 5.53 -4.94 -8.65
C LEU A 214 4.26 -5.42 -7.95
N TYR A 215 3.61 -6.44 -8.50
CA TYR A 215 2.41 -7.06 -7.92
C TYR A 215 2.75 -8.43 -7.33
N LEU A 216 2.52 -8.58 -6.03
CA LEU A 216 2.68 -9.82 -5.28
C LEU A 216 1.29 -10.28 -4.88
N TYR A 217 0.85 -11.44 -5.37
CA TYR A 217 -0.51 -11.95 -5.14
C TYR A 217 -0.53 -13.47 -5.10
N SER A 218 -1.68 -14.06 -4.81
CA SER A 218 -1.85 -15.51 -4.79
C SER A 218 -3.21 -15.92 -5.32
N ARG A 219 -3.27 -16.95 -6.17
CA ARG A 219 -4.54 -17.58 -6.56
C ARG A 219 -5.31 -18.21 -5.39
N ALA A 220 -4.67 -18.48 -4.26
CA ALA A 220 -5.32 -18.93 -3.02
C ALA A 220 -5.80 -17.77 -2.11
N ASP A 221 -5.64 -16.52 -2.52
CA ASP A 221 -6.17 -15.38 -1.76
C ASP A 221 -7.70 -15.29 -1.88
N GLU A 222 -8.40 -15.50 -0.76
CA GLU A 222 -9.86 -15.46 -0.68
C GLU A 222 -10.44 -14.05 -0.44
N VAL A 223 -9.58 -13.06 -0.19
CA VAL A 223 -9.96 -11.66 0.10
C VAL A 223 -9.82 -10.81 -1.16
N VAL A 224 -8.66 -10.86 -1.80
CA VAL A 224 -8.39 -10.22 -3.09
C VAL A 224 -8.15 -11.28 -4.13
N LEU A 225 -9.00 -11.33 -5.15
CA LEU A 225 -8.95 -12.39 -6.14
C LEU A 225 -7.82 -12.13 -7.14
N ALA A 226 -7.04 -13.17 -7.46
CA ALA A 226 -5.93 -13.07 -8.40
C ALA A 226 -6.31 -12.43 -9.75
N ARG A 227 -7.49 -12.76 -10.28
CA ARG A 227 -8.01 -12.18 -11.53
C ARG A 227 -8.12 -10.65 -11.51
N ASP A 228 -8.37 -10.06 -10.34
CA ASP A 228 -8.48 -8.61 -10.21
C ASP A 228 -7.07 -8.00 -10.27
N VAL A 229 -6.11 -8.59 -9.58
CA VAL A 229 -4.70 -8.17 -9.67
C VAL A 229 -4.16 -8.33 -11.10
N GLU A 230 -4.47 -9.44 -11.77
CA GLU A 230 -4.09 -9.70 -13.17
C GLU A 230 -4.69 -8.65 -14.12
N ARG A 231 -5.98 -8.31 -13.97
CA ARG A 231 -6.63 -7.24 -14.73
C ARG A 231 -5.96 -5.88 -14.50
N MET A 232 -5.56 -5.59 -13.26
CA MET A 232 -4.79 -4.38 -12.97
C MET A 232 -3.45 -4.40 -13.72
N VAL A 233 -2.69 -5.49 -13.62
CA VAL A 233 -1.40 -5.66 -14.32
C VAL A 233 -1.54 -5.41 -15.82
N GLU A 234 -2.55 -6.01 -16.47
CA GLU A 234 -2.84 -5.81 -17.89
C GLU A 234 -3.12 -4.35 -18.23
N ALA A 235 -3.96 -3.67 -17.45
CA ALA A 235 -4.28 -2.26 -17.67
C ALA A 235 -3.04 -1.35 -17.52
N ARG A 236 -2.21 -1.62 -16.51
CA ARG A 236 -0.99 -0.83 -16.27
C ARG A 236 0.06 -1.05 -17.37
N LEU A 237 0.22 -2.29 -17.85
CA LEU A 237 1.04 -2.61 -19.02
C LEU A 237 0.53 -1.87 -20.29
N ALA A 238 -0.78 -1.82 -20.50
CA ALA A 238 -1.39 -1.07 -21.62
C ALA A 238 -1.09 0.44 -21.54
N HIS A 239 -0.94 0.97 -20.32
CA HIS A 239 -0.47 2.34 -20.07
C HIS A 239 1.06 2.53 -20.13
N ARG A 240 1.79 1.53 -20.62
CA ARG A 240 3.26 1.51 -20.76
C ARG A 240 4.01 1.67 -19.44
N VAL A 241 3.42 1.23 -18.35
CA VAL A 241 4.07 1.15 -17.04
C VAL A 241 4.94 -0.11 -17.02
N LEU A 242 6.16 -0.01 -16.47
CA LEU A 242 6.99 -1.19 -16.25
C LEU A 242 6.40 -2.02 -15.11
N VAL A 243 5.75 -3.13 -15.43
CA VAL A 243 5.09 -3.98 -14.45
C VAL A 243 5.81 -5.32 -14.33
N ARG A 244 6.01 -5.78 -13.10
CA ARG A 244 6.35 -7.17 -12.77
C ARG A 244 5.24 -7.74 -11.89
N SER A 245 4.93 -9.01 -12.05
CA SER A 245 3.92 -9.66 -11.23
C SER A 245 4.35 -11.08 -10.84
N VAL A 246 4.00 -11.50 -9.63
CA VAL A 246 4.32 -12.82 -9.09
C VAL A 246 3.09 -13.37 -8.38
N ASP A 247 2.63 -14.52 -8.86
CA ASP A 247 1.62 -15.34 -8.20
C ASP A 247 2.29 -16.40 -7.32
N PHE A 248 2.01 -16.36 -6.01
CA PHE A 248 2.50 -17.30 -5.02
C PHE A 248 1.67 -18.59 -4.95
N VAL A 249 0.61 -18.72 -5.74
CA VAL A 249 -0.25 -19.90 -5.95
C VAL A 249 -1.06 -20.33 -4.72
N SER A 250 -0.43 -20.49 -3.56
CA SER A 250 -1.01 -21.14 -2.37
C SER A 250 -0.97 -20.32 -1.08
N SER A 251 -0.24 -19.21 -1.01
CA SER A 251 -0.24 -18.39 0.21
C SER A 251 -1.58 -17.68 0.41
N ALA A 252 -1.98 -17.52 1.67
CA ALA A 252 -3.16 -16.74 2.04
C ALA A 252 -2.92 -15.22 1.88
N HIS A 253 -3.99 -14.43 2.00
CA HIS A 253 -3.97 -12.97 1.97
C HIS A 253 -2.89 -12.39 2.91
N VAL A 254 -2.02 -11.53 2.37
CA VAL A 254 -0.92 -10.83 3.07
C VAL A 254 0.01 -11.78 3.85
N SER A 255 0.11 -13.03 3.40
CA SER A 255 0.90 -14.08 4.04
C SER A 255 2.11 -14.52 3.21
N HIS A 256 2.38 -13.87 2.07
CA HIS A 256 3.47 -14.22 1.16
C HIS A 256 4.84 -14.24 1.86
N LEU A 257 5.15 -13.24 2.69
CA LEU A 257 6.39 -13.21 3.48
C LEU A 257 6.47 -14.36 4.49
N ARG A 258 5.34 -14.75 5.09
CA ARG A 258 5.29 -15.85 6.07
C ARG A 258 5.56 -17.19 5.39
N ASP A 259 4.92 -17.43 4.25
CA ASP A 259 4.92 -18.72 3.58
C ASP A 259 6.18 -18.90 2.70
N TYR A 260 6.71 -17.80 2.15
CA TYR A 260 7.86 -17.78 1.22
C TYR A 260 8.91 -16.72 1.58
N PRO A 261 9.51 -16.75 2.79
CA PRO A 261 10.29 -15.63 3.33
C PRO A 261 11.49 -15.23 2.46
N THR A 262 12.29 -16.21 2.02
CA THR A 262 13.48 -15.95 1.20
C THR A 262 13.11 -15.41 -0.17
N TYR A 263 12.14 -16.05 -0.83
CA TYR A 263 11.73 -15.66 -2.18
C TYR A 263 11.06 -14.28 -2.17
N TYR A 264 10.10 -14.06 -1.28
CA TYR A 264 9.46 -12.77 -1.08
C TYR A 264 10.48 -11.65 -0.83
N THR A 265 11.40 -11.85 0.11
CA THR A 265 12.45 -10.87 0.43
C THR A 265 13.31 -10.56 -0.80
N SER A 266 13.69 -11.59 -1.58
CA SER A 266 14.47 -11.40 -2.80
C SER A 266 13.74 -10.55 -3.84
N LEU A 267 12.43 -10.76 -4.04
CA LEU A 267 11.61 -9.99 -4.97
C LEU A 267 11.55 -8.51 -4.57
N CYS A 268 11.24 -8.22 -3.30
CA CYS A 268 11.18 -6.86 -2.77
C CYS A 268 12.53 -6.12 -2.93
N VAL A 269 13.64 -6.78 -2.58
CA VAL A 269 14.97 -6.18 -2.63
C VAL A 269 15.44 -5.96 -4.06
N ASN A 270 15.24 -6.95 -4.93
CA ASN A 270 15.63 -6.82 -6.34
C ASN A 270 14.82 -5.74 -7.05
N PHE A 271 13.53 -5.62 -6.75
CA PHE A 271 12.69 -4.55 -7.27
C PHE A 271 13.16 -3.17 -6.79
N MET A 272 13.33 -3.00 -5.48
CA MET A 272 13.86 -1.77 -4.89
C MET A 272 15.16 -1.33 -5.54
N ARG A 273 16.13 -2.25 -5.66
CA ARG A 273 17.42 -1.95 -6.32
C ARG A 273 17.21 -1.54 -7.78
N SER A 274 16.36 -2.24 -8.53
CA SER A 274 16.10 -1.90 -9.93
C SER A 274 15.41 -0.54 -10.11
N CYS A 275 14.64 -0.05 -9.14
CA CYS A 275 13.99 1.26 -9.19
C CYS A 275 14.95 2.43 -8.96
N VAL A 276 16.08 2.21 -8.30
CA VAL A 276 17.05 3.27 -7.94
C VAL A 276 18.21 3.33 -8.93
N HIS A 277 18.54 2.20 -9.57
CA HIS A 277 19.65 2.08 -10.53
C HIS A 277 19.20 2.11 -12.00
N GLY A 278 17.89 2.11 -12.27
CA GLY A 278 17.31 2.25 -13.62
C GLY A 278 16.87 3.68 -13.91
#